data_AF-F0W498-F1
#
_entry.id   AF-F0W498-F1
#
_cell.length_a   1.000
_cell.length_b   1.000
_cell.length_c   1.000
_cell.angle_alpha   90.00
_cell.angle_beta   90.00
_cell.angle_gamma   90.00
#
_symmetry.space_group_name_H-M   'P 1'
#
loop_
_entity.id
_entity.type
_entity.pdbx_description
1 polymer ?
#
loop_
_entity_poly.entity_id
_entity_poly.type
_entity_poly.pdbx_seq_one_letter_code
_entity_poly.pdbx_strand_id
1 'polypeptide(L)'
;MAQFSDISLAVVDVVISSYLDAYSLCRLGLTTRDLYQTLVVSQNWARHCELHFGVPCSTSKGGTALKLTILNSKALLPPTNTRMLNWRDVFCAANNDTIFIRAAHDPIDIFKILNASPTILLTESELQMRQEIILLQGLRKFPMSRTLVRLYAYHIRKHLLNL
;
A
#
# COMPACT_ATOMS: atom_id res chain seq x y z
N MET A 1 -6.07 2.52 38.26
CA MET A 1 -5.93 2.95 36.85
C MET A 1 -5.45 1.75 36.06
N ALA A 2 -6.20 1.29 35.06
CA ALA A 2 -5.74 0.21 34.19
C ALA A 2 -4.56 0.71 33.35
N GLN A 3 -3.48 -0.06 33.27
CA GLN A 3 -2.34 0.30 32.44
C GLN A 3 -2.57 -0.23 31.02
N PHE A 4 -2.01 0.45 30.03
CA PHE A 4 -2.12 0.03 28.62
C PHE A 4 -1.49 -1.36 28.38
N SER A 5 -0.59 -1.80 29.27
CA SER A 5 -0.03 -3.15 29.34
C SER A 5 -1.04 -4.25 29.62
N ASP A 6 -2.21 -3.91 30.17
CA ASP A 6 -3.25 -4.88 30.54
C ASP A 6 -4.16 -5.21 29.34
N ILE A 7 -4.01 -4.47 28.23
CA ILE A 7 -4.79 -4.66 27.01
C ILE A 7 -4.12 -5.75 26.16
N SER A 8 -4.91 -6.75 25.74
CA SER A 8 -4.43 -7.80 24.84
C SER A 8 -3.90 -7.23 23.53
N LEU A 9 -2.74 -7.69 23.08
CA LEU A 9 -2.14 -7.31 21.80
C LEU A 9 -3.08 -7.56 20.61
N ALA A 10 -3.98 -8.55 20.69
CA ALA A 10 -4.99 -8.80 19.68
C ALA A 10 -6.04 -7.67 19.60
N VAL A 11 -6.43 -7.10 20.75
CA VAL A 11 -7.33 -5.94 20.80
C VAL A 11 -6.62 -4.71 20.22
N VAL A 12 -5.33 -4.55 20.52
CA VAL A 12 -4.54 -3.46 19.95
C VAL A 12 -4.45 -3.59 18.42
N ASP A 13 -4.20 -4.78 17.90
CA ASP A 13 -4.03 -5.04 16.47
C ASP A 13 -5.33 -5.04 15.65
N VAL A 14 -6.45 -5.49 16.21
CA VAL A 14 -7.71 -5.57 15.45
C VAL A 14 -8.56 -4.32 15.66
N VAL A 15 -8.62 -3.83 16.89
CA VAL A 15 -9.56 -2.75 17.25
C VAL A 15 -8.85 -1.41 17.21
N ILE A 16 -7.81 -1.22 18.03
CA ILE A 16 -7.22 0.11 18.24
C ILE A 16 -6.53 0.62 16.98
N SER A 17 -5.66 -0.21 16.39
CA SER A 17 -4.92 0.09 15.18
C SER A 17 -5.80 0.52 13.99
N SER A 18 -7.03 -0.01 13.90
CA SER A 18 -7.97 0.28 12.82
C SER A 18 -8.49 1.72 12.80
N TYR A 19 -8.33 2.43 13.92
CA TYR A 19 -8.68 3.85 14.10
C TYR A 19 -7.47 4.78 14.07
N LEU A 20 -6.25 4.23 14.07
CA LEU A 20 -5.03 5.01 14.08
C LEU A 20 -4.58 5.32 12.64
N ASP A 21 -3.95 6.47 12.45
CA ASP A 21 -3.22 6.74 11.23
C ASP A 21 -1.86 6.02 11.23
N ALA A 22 -1.24 5.90 10.05
CA ALA A 22 0.04 5.21 9.89
C ALA A 22 1.15 5.76 10.81
N TYR A 23 1.13 7.08 11.07
CA TYR A 23 2.10 7.72 11.96
C TYR A 23 1.88 7.34 13.42
N SER A 24 0.63 7.34 13.89
CA SER A 24 0.29 6.90 15.25
C SER A 24 0.56 5.41 15.44
N LEU A 25 0.34 4.57 14.43
CA LEU A 25 0.73 3.16 14.45
C LEU A 25 2.24 2.97 14.64
N CYS A 26 3.05 3.71 13.87
CA CYS A 26 4.50 3.70 14.04
C CYS A 26 4.89 4.08 15.47
N ARG A 27 4.32 5.17 16.01
CA ARG A 27 4.60 5.63 17.38
C ARG A 27 4.18 4.62 18.43
N LEU A 28 3.04 3.96 18.25
CA LEU A 28 2.57 2.91 19.16
C LEU A 28 3.53 1.72 19.16
N GLY A 29 4.04 1.32 17.99
CA GLY A 29 5.06 0.27 17.88
C GLY A 29 6.38 0.61 18.57
N LEU A 30 6.71 1.88 18.78
CA LEU A 30 7.92 2.27 19.50
C LEU A 30 7.81 2.14 21.02
N THR A 31 6.61 1.87 21.56
CA THR A 31 6.39 1.81 23.01
C THR A 31 6.90 0.51 23.64
N THR A 32 6.68 -0.63 22.99
CA THR A 32 7.14 -1.95 23.45
C THR A 32 7.51 -2.84 22.27
N ARG A 33 8.41 -3.79 22.50
CA ARG A 33 8.84 -4.76 21.46
C ARG A 33 7.68 -5.62 20.97
N ASP A 34 6.78 -6.02 21.86
CA ASP A 34 5.66 -6.91 21.51
C ASP A 34 4.63 -6.18 20.64
N LEU A 35 4.37 -4.91 20.94
CA LEU A 35 3.56 -4.04 20.09
C LEU A 35 4.20 -3.82 18.72
N TYR A 36 5.52 -3.60 18.67
CA TYR A 36 6.24 -3.52 17.39
C TYR A 36 6.04 -4.79 16.56
N GLN A 37 6.31 -5.96 17.13
CA GLN A 37 6.21 -7.24 16.42
C GLN A 37 4.78 -7.52 15.93
N THR A 38 3.78 -7.19 16.76
CA THR A 38 2.37 -7.33 16.40
C THR A 38 1.99 -6.37 15.27
N LEU A 39 2.34 -5.09 15.40
CA LEU A 39 1.95 -4.07 14.44
C LEU A 39 2.69 -4.19 13.11
N VAL A 40 3.92 -4.70 13.09
CA VAL A 40 4.69 -4.91 11.85
C VAL A 40 3.96 -5.82 10.86
N VAL A 41 3.34 -6.88 11.36
CA VAL A 41 2.62 -7.87 10.53
C VAL A 41 1.13 -7.56 10.38
N SER A 42 0.68 -6.42 10.93
CA SER A 42 -0.72 -6.03 10.95
C SER A 42 -1.30 -5.84 9.55
N GLN A 43 -2.50 -6.37 9.32
CA GLN A 43 -3.22 -6.15 8.07
C GLN A 43 -3.73 -4.69 7.92
N ASN A 44 -3.68 -3.89 8.98
CA ASN A 44 -4.05 -2.47 8.90
C ASN A 44 -3.12 -1.68 7.97
N TRP A 45 -1.88 -2.11 7.75
CA TRP A 45 -1.00 -1.51 6.75
C TRP A 45 -1.56 -1.63 5.33
N ALA A 46 -2.23 -2.74 5.00
CA ALA A 46 -2.90 -2.92 3.72
C ALA A 46 -4.04 -1.91 3.57
N ARG A 47 -4.84 -1.72 4.64
CA ARG A 47 -5.89 -0.70 4.68
C ARG A 47 -5.31 0.71 4.51
N HIS A 48 -4.16 1.01 5.11
CA HIS A 48 -3.49 2.30 4.88
C HIS A 48 -3.02 2.47 3.44
N CYS A 49 -2.50 1.42 2.79
CA CYS A 49 -2.19 1.47 1.36
C CYS A 49 -3.44 1.79 0.51
N GLU A 50 -4.57 1.17 0.82
CA GLU A 50 -5.83 1.44 0.13
C GLU A 50 -6.31 2.89 0.37
N LEU A 51 -6.33 3.36 1.61
CA LEU A 51 -6.82 4.70 1.94
C LEU A 51 -5.91 5.82 1.41
N HIS A 52 -4.58 5.66 1.52
CA HIS A 52 -3.63 6.70 1.12
C HIS A 52 -3.31 6.66 -0.37
N PHE A 53 -3.32 5.48 -0.98
CA PHE A 53 -2.89 5.30 -2.37
C PHE A 53 -3.98 4.83 -3.32
N GLY A 54 -5.16 4.44 -2.83
CA GLY A 54 -6.28 3.97 -3.64
C GLY A 54 -5.99 2.65 -4.36
N VAL A 55 -5.11 1.82 -3.80
CA VAL A 55 -4.80 0.49 -4.33
C VAL A 55 -5.66 -0.55 -3.61
N PRO A 56 -6.50 -1.31 -4.32
CA PRO A 56 -7.37 -2.30 -3.70
C PRO A 56 -6.54 -3.42 -3.11
N CYS A 57 -6.38 -3.40 -1.79
CA CYS A 57 -5.70 -4.47 -1.08
C CYS A 57 -6.73 -5.59 -0.86
N SER A 58 -6.53 -6.72 -1.52
CA SER A 58 -7.42 -7.89 -1.37
C SER A 58 -7.21 -8.55 0.00
N THR A 59 -7.61 -7.87 1.08
CA THR A 59 -7.72 -8.48 2.40
C THR A 59 -9.00 -9.31 2.41
N SER A 60 -8.81 -10.62 2.24
CA SER A 60 -9.90 -11.59 2.28
C SER A 60 -10.70 -11.45 3.60
N LYS A 61 -11.98 -11.09 3.45
CA LYS A 61 -13.14 -11.25 4.36
C LYS A 61 -13.24 -10.30 5.55
N GLY A 62 -14.12 -9.31 5.40
CA GLY A 62 -14.94 -8.76 6.49
C GLY A 62 -14.67 -7.30 6.81
N GLY A 63 -15.53 -6.41 6.34
CA GLY A 63 -15.51 -5.01 6.75
C GLY A 63 -15.98 -4.09 5.63
N THR A 64 -17.19 -3.60 5.78
CA THR A 64 -17.83 -2.56 4.97
C THR A 64 -16.93 -1.34 4.75
N ALA A 65 -16.24 -1.28 3.61
CA ALA A 65 -15.64 -0.06 3.09
C ALA A 65 -16.15 0.17 1.67
N LEU A 66 -16.63 1.39 1.45
CA LEU A 66 -17.43 1.84 0.32
C LEU A 66 -16.93 1.32 -1.03
N LYS A 67 -17.75 0.45 -1.63
CA LYS A 67 -17.75 0.09 -3.04
C LYS A 67 -17.92 1.38 -3.86
N LEU A 68 -16.80 2.05 -4.18
CA LEU A 68 -16.80 3.08 -5.20
C LEU A 68 -17.03 2.36 -6.53
N THR A 69 -18.32 2.28 -6.86
CA THR A 69 -18.85 1.61 -8.04
C THR A 69 -18.57 2.55 -9.21
N ILE A 70 -17.35 2.51 -9.74
CA ILE A 70 -17.06 3.07 -11.04
C ILE A 70 -16.61 1.91 -11.93
N LEU A 71 -17.61 1.41 -12.66
CA LEU A 71 -17.56 0.53 -13.82
C LEU A 71 -17.28 -0.96 -13.57
N ASN A 72 -18.39 -1.70 -13.63
CA ASN A 72 -18.52 -3.05 -14.19
C ASN A 72 -17.26 -3.61 -14.87
N SER A 73 -16.60 -4.53 -14.19
CA SER A 73 -16.21 -5.80 -14.79
C SER A 73 -16.08 -6.84 -13.68
N LYS A 74 -16.72 -7.98 -13.89
CA LYS A 74 -16.54 -9.18 -13.08
C LYS A 74 -15.04 -9.45 -12.91
N ALA A 75 -14.62 -9.51 -11.64
CA ALA A 75 -13.51 -10.29 -11.13
C ALA A 75 -12.59 -10.90 -12.21
N LEU A 76 -11.51 -10.19 -12.53
CA LEU A 76 -10.42 -10.70 -13.36
C LEU A 76 -9.06 -10.36 -12.75
N LEU A 77 -9.00 -10.30 -11.42
CA LEU A 77 -7.75 -10.53 -10.72
C LEU A 77 -7.84 -11.96 -10.17
N PRO A 78 -7.04 -12.91 -10.68
CA PRO A 78 -6.77 -14.11 -9.93
C PRO A 78 -6.30 -13.67 -8.54
N PRO A 79 -6.64 -14.39 -7.46
CA PRO A 79 -5.92 -14.22 -6.21
C PRO A 79 -4.47 -14.60 -6.52
N THR A 80 -3.64 -13.61 -6.85
CA THR A 80 -2.19 -13.77 -6.82
C THR A 80 -1.91 -14.36 -5.45
N ASN A 81 -1.17 -15.46 -5.46
CA ASN A 81 -0.87 -16.26 -4.30
C ASN A 81 -0.11 -15.35 -3.30
N THR A 82 -0.87 -14.62 -2.49
CA THR A 82 -0.42 -13.64 -1.52
C THR A 82 0.17 -14.44 -0.36
N ARG A 83 1.34 -15.02 -0.60
CA ARG A 83 2.34 -15.10 0.48
C ARG A 83 2.35 -13.71 1.10
N MET A 84 1.99 -13.64 2.38
CA MET A 84 1.67 -12.40 3.09
C MET A 84 2.67 -11.30 2.72
N LEU A 85 2.25 -10.36 1.89
CA LEU A 85 3.04 -9.17 1.61
C LEU A 85 3.27 -8.47 2.93
N ASN A 86 4.49 -7.99 3.16
CA ASN A 86 4.74 -7.07 4.24
C ASN A 86 4.21 -5.69 3.85
N TRP A 87 2.92 -5.49 4.07
CA TRP A 87 2.22 -4.26 3.71
C TRP A 87 2.82 -3.02 4.39
N ARG A 88 3.46 -3.17 5.55
CA ARG A 88 4.18 -2.08 6.20
C ARG A 88 5.34 -1.60 5.33
N ASP A 89 6.14 -2.52 4.81
CA ASP A 89 7.31 -2.18 4.00
C ASP A 89 6.89 -1.57 2.66
N VAL A 90 5.83 -2.10 2.04
CA VAL A 90 5.21 -1.50 0.85
C VAL A 90 4.71 -0.08 1.15
N PHE A 91 3.98 0.10 2.26
CA PHE A 91 3.47 1.41 2.66
C PHE A 91 4.61 2.41 2.89
N CYS A 92 5.63 2.03 3.66
CA CYS A 92 6.77 2.89 3.97
C CYS A 92 7.56 3.27 2.71
N ALA A 93 7.84 2.31 1.82
CA ALA A 93 8.54 2.56 0.57
C ALA A 93 7.73 3.54 -0.31
N ALA A 94 6.45 3.25 -0.53
CA ALA A 94 5.56 4.11 -1.32
C ALA A 94 5.36 5.50 -0.69
N ASN A 95 5.25 5.58 0.64
CA ASN A 95 5.12 6.85 1.35
C ASN A 95 6.37 7.73 1.16
N ASN A 96 7.57 7.14 1.17
CA ASN A 96 8.80 7.85 0.82
C ASN A 96 8.78 8.33 -0.64
N ASP A 97 8.30 7.49 -1.58
CA ASP A 97 8.18 7.87 -2.99
C ASP A 97 7.25 9.09 -3.18
N THR A 98 6.24 9.28 -2.32
CA THR A 98 5.33 10.43 -2.43
C THR A 98 6.05 11.78 -2.35
N ILE A 99 7.17 11.87 -1.64
CA ILE A 99 7.98 13.10 -1.54
C ILE A 99 8.53 13.44 -2.93
N PHE A 100 9.12 12.45 -3.61
CA PHE A 100 9.67 12.62 -4.96
C PHE A 100 8.57 12.84 -6.00
N ILE A 101 7.44 12.13 -5.89
CA ILE A 101 6.29 12.33 -6.78
C ILE A 101 5.73 13.75 -6.63
N ARG A 102 5.64 14.28 -5.40
CA ARG A 102 5.23 15.68 -5.16
C ARG A 102 6.21 16.68 -5.74
N ALA A 103 7.51 16.37 -5.75
CA ALA A 103 8.54 17.20 -6.35
C ALA A 103 8.66 17.07 -7.89
N ALA A 104 8.14 16.00 -8.49
CA ALA A 104 8.21 15.77 -9.93
C ALA A 104 7.59 16.93 -10.74
N HIS A 105 8.28 17.40 -11.78
CA HIS A 105 7.77 18.45 -12.66
C HIS A 105 7.28 17.90 -14.00
N ASP A 106 7.85 16.78 -14.45
CA ASP A 106 7.51 16.12 -15.71
C ASP A 106 7.07 14.67 -15.46
N PRO A 107 6.13 14.13 -16.26
CA PRO A 107 5.86 12.69 -16.29
C PRO A 107 7.09 11.78 -16.35
N ILE A 108 8.18 12.20 -17.02
CA ILE A 108 9.46 11.50 -17.11
C ILE A 108 10.08 11.25 -15.73
N ASP A 109 9.89 12.16 -14.77
CA ASP A 109 10.41 11.99 -13.41
C ASP A 109 9.75 10.82 -12.68
N ILE A 110 8.47 10.52 -12.99
CA ILE A 110 7.80 9.33 -12.45
C ILE A 110 8.51 8.05 -12.90
N PHE A 111 9.04 8.00 -14.13
CA PHE A 111 9.82 6.84 -14.59
C PHE A 111 11.14 6.70 -13.83
N LYS A 112 11.77 7.82 -13.48
CA LYS A 112 13.00 7.79 -12.66
C LYS A 112 12.69 7.21 -11.27
N ILE A 113 11.58 7.65 -10.66
CA ILE A 113 11.13 7.16 -9.34
C ILE A 113 10.77 5.66 -9.41
N LEU A 114 10.06 5.25 -10.47
CA LEU A 114 9.66 3.86 -10.70
C LEU A 114 10.86 2.91 -10.80
N ASN A 115 11.92 3.35 -11.49
CA ASN A 115 13.14 2.56 -11.72
C ASN A 115 14.17 2.73 -10.59
N ALA A 116 13.97 3.67 -9.67
CA ALA A 116 14.84 3.84 -8.52
C ALA A 116 14.67 2.65 -7.55
N SER A 117 15.80 2.18 -7.02
CA SER A 117 15.81 1.17 -5.96
C SER A 117 15.08 1.72 -4.72
N PRO A 118 14.13 0.97 -4.15
CA PRO A 118 13.46 1.40 -2.93
C PRO A 118 14.46 1.49 -1.77
N THR A 119 14.20 2.40 -0.82
CA THR A 119 15.00 2.51 0.40
C THR A 119 14.83 1.32 1.34
N ILE A 120 13.72 0.58 1.18
CA ILE A 120 13.40 -0.64 1.93
C ILE A 120 13.53 -1.82 0.97
N LEU A 121 14.14 -2.90 1.43
CA LEU A 121 14.27 -4.13 0.64
C LEU A 121 12.89 -4.76 0.47
N LEU A 122 12.41 -4.84 -0.76
CA LEU A 122 11.13 -5.43 -1.11
C LEU A 122 11.34 -6.75 -1.85
N THR A 123 10.50 -7.73 -1.58
CA THR A 123 10.33 -8.91 -2.43
C THR A 123 9.78 -8.51 -3.80
N GLU A 124 9.84 -9.41 -4.78
CA GLU A 124 9.34 -9.13 -6.12
C GLU A 124 7.86 -8.73 -6.13
N SER A 125 7.01 -9.42 -5.36
CA SER A 125 5.58 -9.10 -5.28
C SER A 125 5.33 -7.75 -4.58
N GLU A 126 6.10 -7.41 -3.55
CA GLU A 126 6.00 -6.11 -2.88
C GLU A 126 6.50 -4.96 -3.78
N LEU A 127 7.54 -5.21 -4.57
CA LEU A 127 8.04 -4.27 -5.55
C LEU A 127 7.00 -4.00 -6.65
N GLN A 128 6.29 -5.04 -7.10
CA GLN A 128 5.17 -4.89 -8.04
C GLN A 128 4.07 -3.99 -7.46
N MET A 129 3.69 -4.19 -6.19
CA MET A 129 2.72 -3.31 -5.51
C MET A 129 3.21 -1.87 -5.40
N ARG A 130 4.48 -1.67 -5.02
CA ARG A 130 5.11 -0.34 -5.00
C ARG A 130 5.03 0.34 -6.37
N GLN A 131 5.38 -0.38 -7.43
CA GLN A 131 5.32 0.14 -8.80
C GLN A 131 3.91 0.58 -9.17
N GLU A 132 2.91 -0.25 -8.87
CA GLU A 132 1.51 0.12 -9.12
C GLU A 132 1.11 1.41 -8.37
N ILE A 133 1.49 1.53 -7.09
CA ILE A 133 1.26 2.75 -6.31
C ILE A 133 1.90 3.97 -6.97
N ILE A 134 3.19 3.89 -7.36
CA ILE A 134 3.90 4.99 -8.02
C ILE A 134 3.17 5.42 -9.30
N LEU A 135 2.71 4.46 -10.10
CA LEU A 135 2.01 4.75 -11.36
C LEU A 135 0.65 5.39 -11.15
N LEU A 136 -0.13 4.90 -10.20
CA LEU A 136 -1.42 5.50 -9.84
C LEU A 136 -1.24 6.93 -9.32
N GLN A 137 -0.25 7.17 -8.45
CA GLN A 137 0.06 8.51 -7.97
C GLN A 137 0.59 9.42 -9.07
N GLY A 138 1.44 8.90 -9.96
CA GLY A 138 1.92 9.63 -11.13
C GLY A 138 0.80 10.03 -12.08
N LEU A 139 -0.17 9.14 -12.32
CA LEU A 139 -1.37 9.43 -13.12
C LEU A 139 -2.27 10.47 -12.45
N ARG A 140 -2.44 10.43 -11.12
CA ARG A 140 -3.19 11.47 -10.41
C ARG A 140 -2.53 12.85 -10.56
N LYS A 141 -1.20 12.91 -10.57
CA LYS A 141 -0.46 14.17 -10.75
C LYS A 141 -0.44 14.65 -12.20
N PHE A 142 -0.30 13.73 -13.15
CA PHE A 142 -0.18 14.02 -14.58
C PHE A 142 -1.25 13.27 -15.40
N PRO A 143 -2.54 13.59 -15.23
CA PRO A 143 -3.65 12.80 -15.78
C PRO A 143 -3.69 12.78 -17.31
N MET A 144 -3.14 13.80 -17.97
CA MET A 144 -3.13 13.91 -19.44
C MET A 144 -1.90 13.24 -20.09
N SER A 145 -0.99 12.65 -19.30
CA SER A 145 0.21 12.02 -19.84
C SER A 145 -0.13 10.69 -20.52
N ARG A 146 -0.18 10.70 -21.86
CA ARG A 146 -0.35 9.48 -22.67
C ARG A 146 0.74 8.44 -22.38
N THR A 147 1.96 8.88 -22.07
CA THR A 147 3.08 7.99 -21.76
C THR A 147 2.84 7.24 -20.46
N LEU A 148 2.38 7.92 -19.39
CA LEU A 148 2.06 7.26 -18.13
C LEU A 148 0.85 6.34 -18.25
N VAL A 149 -0.18 6.74 -19.01
CA VAL A 149 -1.35 5.88 -19.26
C VAL A 149 -0.93 4.59 -19.97
N ARG A 150 -0.08 4.69 -21.00
CA ARG A 150 0.44 3.52 -21.72
C ARG A 150 1.27 2.62 -20.81
N LEU A 151 2.13 3.20 -19.99
CA LEU A 151 2.98 2.44 -19.08
C LEU A 151 2.12 1.73 -18.00
N TYR A 152 1.14 2.42 -17.42
CA TYR A 152 0.20 1.81 -16.47
C TYR A 152 -0.61 0.67 -17.12
N ALA A 153 -1.12 0.88 -18.34
CA ALA A 153 -1.81 -0.17 -19.09
C ALA A 153 -0.90 -1.37 -19.40
N TYR A 154 0.38 -1.14 -19.71
CA TYR A 154 1.36 -2.20 -19.89
C TYR A 154 1.62 -2.97 -18.59
N HIS A 155 1.80 -2.26 -17.48
CA HIS A 155 2.02 -2.83 -16.15
C HIS A 155 0.84 -3.73 -15.72
N ILE A 156 -0.40 -3.24 -15.85
CA ILE A 156 -1.61 -4.05 -15.61
C ILE A 156 -1.67 -5.26 -16.52
N ARG A 157 -1.41 -5.11 -17.83
CA ARG A 157 -1.46 -6.24 -18.77
C ARG A 157 -0.44 -7.32 -18.43
N LYS A 158 0.78 -6.93 -18.04
CA LYS A 158 1.80 -7.87 -17.59
C LYS A 158 1.29 -8.67 -16.39
N HIS A 159 0.69 -7.99 -15.41
CA HIS A 159 0.12 -8.62 -14.23
C HIS A 159 -1.07 -9.55 -14.55
N LEU A 160 -1.93 -9.19 -15.51
CA LEU A 160 -3.09 -10.02 -15.90
C LEU A 160 -2.70 -11.27 -16.70
N LEU A 161 -1.57 -11.24 -17.40
CA LEU A 161 -1.16 -12.30 -18.32
C LEU A 161 -0.07 -13.22 -17.76
N ASN A 162 0.41 -13.00 -16.53
CA ASN A 162 1.55 -13.72 -15.92
C ASN A 162 2.78 -13.79 -16.87
N LEU A 163 3.03 -12.71 -17.62
CA LEU A 163 4.20 -12.55 -18.49
C LEU A 163 5.33 -11.82 -17.76
#